data_AF-A0AAV6ZIK0-F1
#
_entry.id   AF-A0AAV6ZIK0-F1
#
_cell.length_a   1.000
_cell.length_b   1.000
_cell.length_c   1.000
_cell.angle_alpha   90.00
_cell.angle_beta   90.00
_cell.angle_gamma   90.00
#
_symmetry.space_group_name_H-M   'P 1'
#
loop_
_entity.id
_entity.type
_entity.pdbx_description
1 polymer ?
#
loop_
_entity_poly.entity_id
_entity_poly.type
_entity_poly.pdbx_seq_one_letter_code
_entity_poly.pdbx_strand_id
1 'polypeptide(L)'
;MADQGFLMEVCVDSVESAVNAERGGLLQVVKQYVQIPVYVMIRPRGGDFLYSDREVEVMKSDIRLAKIHGADGLVFGALTEDGRIDAELCMDLLAVSRPLGVTFHRAFDMVYDPLLAMETLISLGFERVLTSGCDSSALEGLPLIKRLVEQAKGRIIVMPGR
;
A
#
# COMPACT_ATOMS: atom_id res chain seq x y z
N MET A 1 12.90 -20.78 11.61
CA MET A 1 11.51 -20.83 11.10
C MET A 1 10.99 -19.42 11.20
N ALA A 2 10.87 -18.71 10.07
CA ALA A 2 10.22 -17.40 10.09
C ALA A 2 8.75 -17.66 10.41
N ASP A 3 8.27 -17.10 11.51
CA ASP A 3 6.87 -17.07 11.86
C ASP A 3 6.10 -16.44 10.69
N GLN A 4 5.40 -17.26 9.90
CA GLN A 4 4.55 -16.76 8.82
C GLN A 4 3.28 -16.22 9.46
N GLY A 5 3.40 -15.04 10.09
CA GLY A 5 2.26 -14.29 10.57
C GLY A 5 1.37 -13.89 9.40
N PHE A 6 0.08 -14.17 9.51
CA PHE A 6 -0.91 -13.67 8.56
C PHE A 6 -1.07 -12.15 8.73
N LEU A 7 -1.18 -11.42 7.63
CA LEU A 7 -1.51 -10.00 7.60
C LEU A 7 -2.88 -9.85 6.95
N MET A 8 -3.77 -9.07 7.56
CA MET A 8 -5.06 -8.73 6.96
C MET A 8 -5.04 -7.31 6.41
N GLU A 9 -5.38 -7.15 5.13
CA GLU A 9 -5.61 -5.84 4.51
C GLU A 9 -7.12 -5.54 4.51
N VAL A 10 -7.50 -4.36 5.01
CA VAL A 10 -8.89 -3.91 5.06
C VAL A 10 -9.09 -2.78 4.04
N CYS A 11 -10.06 -2.99 3.14
CA CYS A 11 -10.41 -2.06 2.07
C CYS A 11 -11.83 -1.53 2.26
N VAL A 12 -12.03 -0.30 1.81
CA VAL A 12 -13.34 0.36 1.74
C VAL A 12 -13.65 0.62 0.27
N ASP A 13 -14.80 0.14 -0.21
CA ASP A 13 -15.17 0.14 -1.63
C ASP A 13 -16.52 0.80 -1.92
N SER A 14 -17.21 1.31 -0.90
CA SER A 14 -18.48 2.01 -1.04
C SER A 14 -18.53 3.27 -0.17
N VAL A 15 -19.39 4.22 -0.55
CA VAL A 15 -19.62 5.46 0.22
C VAL A 15 -20.14 5.15 1.62
N GLU A 16 -21.03 4.17 1.75
CA GLU A 16 -21.55 3.74 3.05
C GLU A 16 -20.44 3.12 3.92
N SER A 17 -19.60 2.27 3.34
CA SER A 17 -18.42 1.72 4.01
C SER A 17 -17.45 2.83 4.44
N ALA A 18 -17.29 3.89 3.63
CA ALA A 18 -16.41 5.02 3.93
C ALA A 18 -16.91 5.86 5.12
N VAL A 19 -18.20 6.20 5.15
CA VAL A 19 -18.80 6.91 6.29
C VAL A 19 -18.68 6.09 7.58
N ASN A 20 -18.84 4.77 7.49
CA ASN A 20 -18.65 3.88 8.64
C ASN A 20 -17.18 3.77 9.05
N ALA A 21 -16.24 3.73 8.10
CA ALA A 21 -14.81 3.70 8.36
C ALA A 21 -14.29 5.01 8.97
N GLU A 22 -14.83 6.16 8.56
CA GLU A 22 -14.54 7.47 9.16
C GLU A 22 -14.89 7.51 10.65
N ARG A 23 -15.94 6.79 11.06
CA ARG A 23 -16.34 6.62 12.46
C ARG A 23 -15.56 5.51 13.18
N GLY A 24 -14.61 4.88 12.50
CA GLY A 24 -13.83 3.74 12.98
C GLY A 24 -14.54 2.40 12.94
N GLY A 25 -15.78 2.32 12.43
CA GLY A 25 -16.67 1.17 12.59
C GLY A 25 -16.04 -0.17 12.20
N LEU A 26 -15.65 -0.33 10.93
CA LEU A 26 -15.09 -1.60 10.44
C LEU A 26 -13.79 -1.97 11.16
N LEU A 27 -12.84 -1.05 11.26
CA LEU A 27 -11.53 -1.30 11.86
C LEU A 27 -11.64 -1.62 13.35
N GLN A 28 -12.45 -0.87 14.10
CA GLN A 28 -12.67 -1.12 15.52
C GLN A 28 -13.30 -2.49 15.77
N VAL A 29 -14.32 -2.86 14.99
CA VAL A 29 -14.96 -4.18 15.09
C VAL A 29 -13.94 -5.26 14.77
N VAL A 30 -13.22 -5.16 13.64
CA VAL A 30 -12.17 -6.12 13.26
C VAL A 30 -11.15 -6.32 14.38
N LYS A 31 -10.63 -5.24 14.95
CA LYS A 31 -9.60 -5.27 16.00
C LYS A 31 -10.09 -5.90 17.32
N GLN A 32 -11.40 -6.04 17.53
CA GLN A 32 -11.96 -6.79 18.67
C GLN A 32 -11.90 -8.30 18.46
N TYR A 33 -11.89 -8.77 17.22
CA TYR A 33 -12.00 -10.20 16.89
C TYR A 33 -10.69 -10.83 16.39
N VAL A 34 -9.71 -10.03 15.98
CA VAL A 34 -8.43 -10.54 15.44
C VAL A 34 -7.23 -10.02 16.21
N GLN A 35 -6.23 -10.89 16.39
CA GLN A 35 -4.94 -10.54 16.98
C GLN A 35 -3.82 -10.38 15.93
N ILE A 36 -4.10 -10.77 14.68
CA ILE A 36 -3.17 -10.57 13.57
C ILE A 36 -3.08 -9.07 13.21
N PRO A 37 -1.96 -8.61 12.63
CA PRO A 37 -1.83 -7.24 12.15
C PRO A 37 -2.90 -6.91 11.09
N VAL A 38 -3.45 -5.70 11.17
CA VAL A 38 -4.47 -5.16 10.26
C VAL A 38 -3.92 -3.91 9.59
N TYR A 39 -3.71 -4.00 8.28
CA TYR A 39 -3.28 -2.89 7.45
C TYR A 39 -4.49 -2.27 6.74
N VAL A 40 -4.53 -0.95 6.67
CA VAL A 40 -5.68 -0.22 6.09
C VAL A 40 -5.31 0.37 4.74
N MET A 41 -6.15 0.13 3.74
CA MET A 41 -6.02 0.75 2.41
C MET A 41 -6.38 2.23 2.46
N ILE A 42 -5.47 3.06 1.96
CA ILE A 42 -5.65 4.50 1.76
C ILE A 42 -5.70 4.76 0.27
N ARG A 43 -6.92 4.80 -0.27
CA ARG A 43 -7.15 5.01 -1.70
C ARG A 43 -8.49 5.74 -1.91
N PRO A 44 -8.49 7.03 -2.29
CA PRO A 44 -9.68 7.86 -2.26
C PRO A 44 -10.70 7.50 -3.37
N ARG A 45 -10.25 6.82 -4.44
CA ARG A 45 -11.09 6.36 -5.55
C ARG A 45 -10.47 5.20 -6.33
N GLY A 46 -11.29 4.54 -7.16
CA GLY A 46 -10.81 3.63 -8.20
C GLY A 46 -10.13 4.35 -9.37
N GLY A 47 -9.65 3.57 -10.35
CA GLY A 47 -8.96 4.08 -11.54
C GLY A 47 -7.45 4.18 -11.36
N ASP A 48 -6.86 5.26 -11.86
CA ASP A 48 -5.43 5.56 -11.79
C ASP A 48 -4.93 5.88 -10.36
N PHE A 49 -3.66 6.24 -10.27
CA PHE A 49 -2.93 6.60 -9.05
C PHE A 49 -2.29 7.98 -9.16
N LEU A 50 -2.83 8.82 -10.05
CA LEU A 50 -2.44 10.22 -10.20
C LEU A 50 -3.44 11.06 -9.41
N TYR A 51 -3.00 11.63 -8.30
CA TYR A 51 -3.89 12.29 -7.36
C TYR A 51 -3.80 13.81 -7.47
N SER A 52 -4.96 14.46 -7.44
CA SER A 52 -5.06 15.91 -7.24
C SER A 52 -4.78 16.29 -5.79
N ASP A 53 -4.44 17.55 -5.54
CA ASP A 53 -4.18 18.07 -4.19
C ASP A 53 -5.33 17.78 -3.21
N ARG A 54 -6.59 17.85 -3.68
CA ARG A 54 -7.76 17.56 -2.85
C ARG A 54 -7.83 16.09 -2.45
N GLU A 55 -7.47 15.19 -3.35
CA GLU A 55 -7.43 13.75 -3.07
C GLU A 55 -6.28 13.42 -2.13
N VAL A 56 -5.14 14.09 -2.26
CA VAL A 56 -4.02 13.97 -1.31
C VAL A 56 -4.43 14.40 0.10
N GLU A 57 -5.20 15.48 0.25
CA GLU A 57 -5.69 15.90 1.56
C GLU A 57 -6.67 14.89 2.18
N VAL A 58 -7.52 14.26 1.36
CA VAL A 58 -8.36 13.13 1.80
C VAL A 58 -7.48 11.97 2.30
N MET A 59 -6.48 11.56 1.51
CA MET A 59 -5.56 10.48 1.90
C MET A 59 -4.84 10.79 3.22
N LYS A 60 -4.34 12.02 3.39
CA LYS A 60 -3.70 12.45 4.65
C LYS A 60 -4.67 12.40 5.83
N SER A 61 -5.94 12.73 5.61
CA SER A 61 -6.99 12.63 6.64
C SER A 61 -7.27 11.17 7.01
N ASP A 62 -7.44 10.31 6.01
CA ASP A 62 -7.72 8.88 6.21
C ASP A 62 -6.57 8.17 6.93
N ILE A 63 -5.31 8.51 6.62
CA ILE A 63 -4.14 8.02 7.35
C ILE A 63 -4.25 8.37 8.84
N ARG A 64 -4.60 9.62 9.18
CA ARG A 64 -4.73 10.05 10.58
C ARG A 64 -5.85 9.30 11.29
N LEU A 65 -7.01 9.12 10.64
CA LEU A 65 -8.13 8.38 11.19
C LEU A 65 -7.80 6.90 11.40
N ALA A 66 -7.19 6.24 10.41
CA ALA A 66 -6.76 4.85 10.51
C ALA A 66 -5.82 4.63 11.71
N LYS A 67 -4.88 5.55 11.94
CA LYS A 67 -3.99 5.52 13.11
C LYS A 67 -4.76 5.68 14.43
N ILE A 68 -5.68 6.63 14.51
CA ILE A 68 -6.53 6.86 15.70
C ILE A 68 -7.35 5.61 16.04
N HIS A 69 -7.82 4.91 15.00
CA HIS A 69 -8.65 3.72 15.14
C HIS A 69 -7.86 2.40 15.26
N GLY A 70 -6.53 2.47 15.36
CA GLY A 70 -5.70 1.33 15.74
C GLY A 70 -5.23 0.46 14.58
N ALA A 71 -5.03 1.03 13.39
CA ALA A 71 -4.35 0.34 12.30
C ALA A 71 -2.91 -0.04 12.70
N ASP A 72 -2.49 -1.25 12.33
CA ASP A 72 -1.11 -1.72 12.57
C ASP A 72 -0.17 -1.38 11.40
N GLY A 73 -0.76 -0.95 10.26
CA GLY A 73 -0.05 -0.51 9.08
C GLY A 73 -0.98 0.08 8.03
N LEU A 74 -0.39 0.56 6.94
CA LEU A 74 -1.11 1.27 5.89
C LEU A 74 -0.72 0.74 4.51
N VAL A 75 -1.62 0.92 3.55
CA VAL A 75 -1.40 0.52 2.17
C VAL A 75 -1.80 1.66 1.24
N PHE A 76 -0.90 2.11 0.37
CA PHE A 76 -1.20 3.10 -0.67
C PHE A 76 -0.17 3.03 -1.79
N GLY A 77 -0.33 3.86 -2.82
CA GLY A 77 0.72 4.11 -3.81
C GLY A 77 0.29 5.22 -4.76
N ALA A 78 1.26 6.01 -5.21
CA ALA A 78 1.03 7.14 -6.10
C ALA A 78 2.01 7.09 -7.27
N LEU A 79 1.52 7.47 -8.44
CA LEU A 79 2.30 7.51 -9.67
C LEU A 79 2.22 8.89 -10.32
N THR A 80 3.28 9.24 -11.03
CA THR A 80 3.31 10.37 -11.95
C THR A 80 2.65 10.01 -13.29
N GLU A 81 2.34 11.03 -14.11
CA GLU A 81 1.72 10.85 -15.44
C GLU A 81 2.53 9.95 -16.38
N ASP A 82 3.85 9.91 -16.22
CA ASP A 82 4.77 9.08 -17.00
C ASP A 82 5.00 7.68 -16.41
N GLY A 83 4.19 7.28 -15.43
CA GLY A 83 4.22 5.94 -14.85
C GLY A 83 5.42 5.69 -13.95
N ARG A 84 5.99 6.72 -13.33
CA ARG A 84 7.00 6.56 -12.27
C ARG A 84 6.34 6.66 -10.90
N ILE A 85 7.05 6.20 -9.87
CA ILE A 85 6.64 6.45 -8.49
C ILE A 85 6.70 7.95 -8.23
N ASP A 86 5.60 8.52 -7.74
CA ASP A 86 5.60 9.91 -7.27
C ASP A 86 6.32 9.97 -5.92
N ALA A 87 7.63 10.19 -5.98
CA ALA A 87 8.48 10.14 -4.80
C ALA A 87 8.18 11.27 -3.81
N GLU A 88 7.82 12.46 -4.29
CA GLU A 88 7.49 13.62 -3.44
C GLU A 88 6.21 13.34 -2.65
N LEU A 89 5.14 12.95 -3.34
CA LEU A 89 3.88 12.60 -2.68
C LEU A 89 4.04 11.39 -1.75
N CYS A 90 4.80 10.37 -2.16
CA CYS A 90 5.08 9.22 -1.30
C CYS A 90 5.83 9.63 -0.02
N MET A 91 6.82 10.52 -0.10
CA MET A 91 7.53 11.03 1.09
C MET A 91 6.58 11.74 2.05
N ASP A 92 5.68 12.57 1.52
CA ASP A 92 4.66 13.28 2.29
C ASP A 92 3.71 12.33 3.02
N LEU A 93 3.18 11.33 2.32
CA LEU A 93 2.26 10.35 2.91
C LEU A 93 2.97 9.43 3.92
N LEU A 94 4.22 9.05 3.66
CA LEU A 94 5.05 8.29 4.59
C LEU A 94 5.32 9.07 5.88
N ALA A 95 5.56 10.39 5.79
CA ALA A 95 5.77 11.24 6.96
C ALA A 95 4.55 11.23 7.89
N VAL A 96 3.33 11.29 7.34
CA VAL A 96 2.09 11.22 8.13
C VAL A 96 1.81 9.80 8.66
N SER A 97 2.23 8.77 7.92
CA SER A 97 2.05 7.35 8.26
C SER A 97 2.86 6.91 9.48
N ARG A 98 4.04 7.50 9.73
CA ARG A 98 4.93 7.12 10.83
C ARG A 98 4.22 7.11 12.20
N PRO A 99 4.48 6.12 13.07
CA PRO A 99 5.52 5.09 12.95
C PRO A 99 5.05 3.80 12.25
N LEU A 100 3.87 3.78 11.63
CA LEU A 100 3.31 2.56 11.04
C LEU A 100 4.11 2.09 9.81
N GLY A 101 4.19 0.77 9.64
CA GLY A 101 4.71 0.15 8.43
C GLY A 101 3.77 0.41 7.24
N VAL A 102 4.35 0.52 6.04
CA VAL A 102 3.59 0.85 4.82
C VAL A 102 3.92 -0.12 3.69
N THR A 103 2.88 -0.63 3.06
CA THR A 103 2.95 -1.43 1.83
C THR A 103 2.63 -0.56 0.61
N PHE A 104 3.50 -0.55 -0.40
CA PHE A 104 3.17 0.03 -1.69
C PHE A 104 2.28 -0.94 -2.48
N HIS A 105 1.06 -0.54 -2.83
CA HIS A 105 0.10 -1.45 -3.47
C HIS A 105 0.34 -1.65 -4.97
N ARG A 106 -0.62 -2.28 -5.65
CA ARG A 106 -0.58 -2.65 -7.08
C ARG A 106 -0.54 -1.49 -8.09
N ALA A 107 -0.46 -0.23 -7.65
CA ALA A 107 0.10 0.82 -8.50
C ALA A 107 1.47 0.43 -9.06
N PHE A 108 2.23 -0.41 -8.35
CA PHE A 108 3.50 -0.92 -8.83
C PHE A 108 3.36 -1.66 -10.18
N ASP A 109 2.25 -2.35 -10.42
CA ASP A 109 2.04 -3.09 -11.67
C ASP A 109 1.78 -2.19 -12.88
N MET A 110 1.65 -0.87 -12.66
CA MET A 110 1.41 0.14 -13.70
C MET A 110 2.64 1.01 -13.97
N VAL A 111 3.79 0.70 -13.36
CA VAL A 111 5.02 1.50 -13.52
C VAL A 111 5.67 1.24 -14.87
N TYR A 112 6.33 2.26 -15.40
CA TYR A 112 7.08 2.18 -16.65
C TYR A 112 8.35 1.30 -16.53
N ASP A 113 9.10 1.45 -15.44
CA ASP A 113 10.31 0.67 -15.16
C ASP A 113 10.24 0.07 -13.74
N PRO A 114 9.91 -1.23 -13.61
CA PRO A 114 9.73 -1.86 -12.31
C PRO A 114 11.02 -2.03 -11.51
N LEU A 115 12.19 -2.12 -12.18
CA LEU A 115 13.47 -2.27 -11.47
C LEU A 115 13.89 -0.94 -10.86
N LEU A 116 13.69 0.16 -11.59
CA LEU A 116 13.91 1.50 -11.06
C LEU A 116 12.90 1.83 -9.95
N ALA A 117 11.62 1.54 -10.17
CA ALA A 117 10.57 1.76 -9.17
C ALA A 117 10.88 1.02 -7.86
N MET A 118 11.40 -0.21 -7.93
CA MET A 118 11.81 -0.98 -6.76
C MET A 118 12.89 -0.26 -5.92
N GLU A 119 13.95 0.27 -6.55
CA GLU A 119 14.97 1.03 -5.80
C GLU A 119 14.38 2.31 -5.21
N THR A 120 13.48 2.99 -5.91
CA THR A 120 12.76 4.15 -5.37
C THR A 120 12.00 3.76 -4.10
N LEU A 121 11.19 2.71 -4.13
CA LEU A 121 10.44 2.25 -2.94
C LEU A 121 11.36 1.89 -1.76
N ILE A 122 12.47 1.21 -2.03
CA ILE A 122 13.48 0.87 -1.01
C ILE A 122 14.06 2.15 -0.40
N SER A 123 14.46 3.12 -1.22
CA SER A 123 15.04 4.39 -0.75
C SER A 123 14.06 5.23 0.08
N LEU A 124 12.78 5.19 -0.26
CA LEU A 124 11.71 5.88 0.48
C LEU A 124 11.40 5.20 1.82
N GLY A 125 11.74 3.91 1.95
CA GLY A 125 11.55 3.14 3.18
C GLY A 125 10.18 2.45 3.28
N PHE A 126 9.58 2.06 2.15
CA PHE A 126 8.44 1.15 2.16
C PHE A 126 8.86 -0.22 2.71
N GLU A 127 8.02 -0.82 3.53
CA GLU A 127 8.30 -2.14 4.13
C GLU A 127 8.00 -3.26 3.15
N ARG A 128 6.94 -3.11 2.34
CA ARG A 128 6.50 -4.11 1.38
C ARG A 128 6.03 -3.50 0.07
N VAL A 129 5.99 -4.30 -0.97
CA VAL A 129 5.34 -3.98 -2.25
C VAL A 129 4.45 -5.13 -2.69
N LEU A 130 3.19 -4.83 -3.02
CA LEU A 130 2.21 -5.78 -3.57
C LEU A 130 2.23 -5.69 -5.10
N THR A 131 2.49 -6.82 -5.77
CA THR A 131 2.66 -6.84 -7.23
C THR A 131 2.23 -8.17 -7.85
N SER A 132 1.61 -8.11 -9.04
CA SER A 132 1.39 -9.26 -9.93
C SER A 132 2.53 -9.46 -10.92
N GLY A 133 3.68 -8.80 -10.71
CA GLY A 133 4.80 -8.81 -11.64
C GLY A 133 4.53 -8.04 -12.93
N CYS A 134 3.76 -6.94 -12.85
CA CYS A 134 3.37 -6.12 -14.00
C CYS A 134 2.61 -6.91 -15.10
N ASP A 135 1.95 -8.00 -14.70
CA ASP A 135 1.12 -8.82 -15.59
C ASP A 135 -0.31 -8.97 -15.02
N SER A 136 -1.16 -9.63 -15.77
CA SER A 136 -2.55 -9.96 -15.45
C SER A 136 -2.70 -10.81 -14.18
N SER A 137 -1.70 -11.63 -13.84
CA SER A 137 -1.62 -12.38 -12.59
C SER A 137 -0.17 -12.63 -12.15
N ALA A 138 0.03 -12.93 -10.88
CA ALA A 138 1.33 -13.19 -10.27
C ALA A 138 2.00 -14.45 -10.83
N LEU A 139 1.21 -15.38 -11.38
CA LEU A 139 1.76 -16.55 -12.06
C LEU A 139 2.39 -16.17 -13.41
N GLU A 140 1.71 -15.34 -14.19
CA GLU A 140 2.23 -14.82 -15.46
C GLU A 140 3.44 -13.88 -15.23
N GLY A 141 3.35 -13.01 -14.23
CA GLY A 141 4.43 -12.11 -13.84
C GLY A 141 5.53 -12.74 -12.98
N LEU A 142 5.49 -14.06 -12.75
CA LEU A 142 6.46 -14.78 -11.90
C LEU A 142 7.93 -14.51 -12.29
N PRO A 143 8.31 -14.46 -13.59
CA PRO A 143 9.68 -14.12 -13.98
C PRO A 143 10.13 -12.75 -13.48
N LEU A 144 9.27 -11.73 -13.52
CA LEU A 144 9.60 -10.41 -13.01
C LEU A 144 9.64 -10.41 -11.48
N ILE A 145 8.67 -11.03 -10.82
CA ILE A 145 8.64 -11.15 -9.35
C ILE A 145 9.93 -11.76 -8.83
N LYS A 146 10.43 -12.82 -9.48
CA LYS A 146 11.71 -13.45 -9.11
C LYS A 146 12.87 -12.45 -9.18
N ARG A 147 12.96 -11.69 -10.27
CA ARG A 147 14.01 -10.65 -10.44
C ARG A 147 13.90 -9.56 -9.37
N LEU A 148 12.67 -9.15 -9.03
CA LEU A 148 12.39 -8.15 -8.00
C LEU A 148 12.81 -8.65 -6.61
N VAL A 149 12.54 -9.91 -6.27
CA VAL A 149 13.01 -10.53 -5.01
C VAL A 149 14.54 -10.58 -4.95
N GLU A 150 15.19 -11.00 -6.04
CA GLU A 150 16.65 -11.05 -6.15
C GLU A 150 17.28 -9.65 -6.03
N GLN A 151 16.67 -8.64 -6.64
CA GLN A 151 17.10 -7.24 -6.53
C GLN A 151 16.88 -6.70 -5.11
N ALA A 152 15.71 -6.95 -4.51
CA ALA A 152 15.35 -6.43 -3.19
C ALA A 152 16.33 -6.88 -2.11
N LYS A 153 16.86 -8.12 -2.19
CA LYS A 153 17.82 -8.67 -1.22
C LYS A 153 17.36 -8.51 0.24
N GLY A 154 16.06 -8.63 0.47
CA GLY A 154 15.43 -8.47 1.80
C GLY A 154 15.33 -7.03 2.31
N ARG A 155 15.71 -6.01 1.52
CA ARG A 155 15.57 -4.58 1.90
C ARG A 155 14.12 -4.11 1.90
N ILE A 156 13.27 -4.80 1.14
CA ILE A 156 11.81 -4.63 1.07
C ILE A 156 11.19 -6.01 0.83
N ILE A 157 10.00 -6.26 1.39
CA ILE A 157 9.28 -7.52 1.18
C ILE A 157 8.48 -7.42 -0.12
N VAL A 158 8.78 -8.30 -1.08
CA VAL A 158 7.96 -8.44 -2.29
C VAL A 158 6.81 -9.40 -1.99
N MET A 159 5.58 -8.91 -2.08
CA MET A 159 4.35 -9.69 -1.90
C MET A 159 3.70 -9.96 -3.26
N PRO A 160 3.79 -11.19 -3.79
CA PRO A 160 3.04 -11.57 -4.98
C PRO A 160 1.54 -11.44 -4.70
N GLY A 161 0.79 -10.77 -5.58
CA GLY A 161 -0.64 -10.57 -5.40
C GLY A 161 -1.38 -10.12 -6.66
N ARG A 162 -2.60 -10.65 -6.79
CA ARG A 162 -3.40 -10.84 -8.01
C ARG A 162 -2.76 -11.78 -9.01
#